data_AF-A0A2V8NSA8-F1
#
_entry.id   AF-A0A2V8NSA8-F1
#
_cell.length_a   1.000
_cell.length_b   1.000
_cell.length_c   1.000
_cell.angle_alpha   90.00
_cell.angle_beta   90.00
_cell.angle_gamma   90.00
#
_symmetry.space_group_name_H-M   'P 1'
#
loop_
_entity.id
_entity.type
_entity.pdbx_description
1 polymer ?
#
loop_
_entity_poly.entity_id
_entity_poly.type
_entity_poly.pdbx_seq_one_letter_code
_entity_poly.pdbx_strand_id
1 'polypeptide(L)' 'MQGTVRDANGAVVANASVTVRNTGTNVSREATTNDDGYYKIVNLPPGDYELNVKAANYKTAVIPSVK' A
#
# COMPACT_ATOMS: atom_id res chain seq x y z
N MET A 1 6.00 -5.47 5.55
CA MET A 1 6.00 -5.07 4.14
C MET A 1 6.40 -3.62 4.02
N GLN A 2 7.19 -3.29 3.00
CA GLN A 2 7.59 -1.92 2.71
C GLN A 2 7.66 -1.73 1.20
N GLY A 3 7.47 -0.51 0.73
CA GLY A 3 7.57 -0.19 -0.69
C GLY A 3 7.49 1.30 -0.93
N THR A 4 7.59 1.67 -2.20
CA THR A 4 7.46 3.05 -2.65
C THR A 4 6.31 3.13 -3.65
N VAL A 5 5.39 4.05 -3.43
CA VAL A 5 4.31 4.36 -4.37
C VAL A 5 4.83 5.39 -5.36
N ARG A 6 4.76 5.02 -6.64
CA ARG A 6 5.08 5.90 -7.76
C ARG A 6 3.88 5.99 -8.69
N ASP A 7 3.71 7.13 -9.34
CA ASP A 7 2.73 7.29 -10.39
C ASP A 7 3.22 6.74 -11.74
N ALA A 8 2.36 6.82 -12.76
CA ALA A 8 2.68 6.36 -14.12
C ALA A 8 3.80 7.17 -14.80
N ASN A 9 4.09 8.39 -14.31
CA ASN A 9 5.16 9.25 -14.79
C ASN A 9 6.48 8.99 -14.04
N GLY A 10 6.47 8.10 -13.04
CA GLY A 10 7.62 7.80 -12.18
C GLY A 10 7.82 8.77 -11.02
N ALA A 11 6.90 9.72 -10.79
CA ALA A 11 6.93 10.61 -9.65
C ALA A 11 6.48 9.89 -8.38
N VAL A 12 7.07 10.23 -7.23
CA VAL A 12 6.66 9.66 -5.94
C VAL A 12 5.32 10.25 -5.50
N VAL A 13 4.45 9.41 -4.97
CA VAL A 13 3.13 9.84 -4.49
C VAL A 13 3.13 9.90 -2.97
N ALA A 14 3.29 11.12 -2.45
CA ALA A 14 3.15 11.40 -1.02
C ALA A 14 1.69 11.40 -0.59
N ASN A 15 1.44 11.14 0.70
CA ASN A 15 0.10 11.17 1.30
C ASN A 15 -0.91 10.20 0.62
N ALA A 16 -0.42 9.11 0.03
CA ALA A 16 -1.24 8.01 -0.44
C ALA A 16 -1.63 7.12 0.74
N SER A 17 -2.92 6.86 0.92
CA SER A 17 -3.41 5.84 1.84
C SER A 17 -3.18 4.46 1.22
N VAL A 18 -2.51 3.60 1.96
CA VAL A 18 -2.13 2.24 1.59
C VAL A 18 -2.79 1.29 2.57
N THR A 19 -3.83 0.60 2.13
CA THR A 19 -4.52 -0.43 2.90
C THR A 19 -4.00 -1.80 2.49
N VAL A 20 -3.40 -2.53 3.43
CA VAL A 20 -3.06 -3.95 3.28
C VAL A 20 -4.13 -4.79 3.95
N ARG A 21 -4.75 -5.72 3.22
CA ARG A 21 -5.68 -6.70 3.75
C ARG A 21 -5.07 -8.09 3.66
N ASN A 22 -4.96 -8.77 4.80
CA ASN A 22 -4.58 -10.17 4.84
C ASN A 22 -5.75 -11.01 4.32
N THR A 23 -5.57 -11.78 3.24
CA THR A 23 -6.67 -12.56 2.66
C THR A 23 -7.01 -13.81 3.48
N GLY A 24 -6.07 -14.31 4.30
CA GLY A 24 -6.28 -15.48 5.16
C GLY A 24 -6.94 -15.17 6.50
N THR A 25 -6.67 -14.02 7.11
CA THR A 25 -7.22 -13.61 8.42
C THR A 25 -8.24 -12.48 8.33
N ASN A 26 -8.40 -11.90 7.13
CA ASN A 26 -9.23 -10.72 6.86
C ASN A 26 -8.85 -9.47 7.68
N VAL A 27 -7.67 -9.47 8.32
CA VAL A 27 -7.13 -8.32 9.05
C VAL A 27 -6.66 -7.28 8.04
N SER A 28 -7.16 -6.06 8.15
CA SER A 28 -6.69 -4.92 7.36
C SER A 28 -5.81 -4.00 8.19
N ARG A 29 -4.84 -3.38 7.53
CA ARG A 29 -3.97 -2.35 8.10
C ARG A 29 -3.84 -1.22 7.10
N GLU A 30 -3.89 0.00 7.61
CA GLU A 30 -3.70 1.19 6.82
C GLU A 30 -2.36 1.84 7.19
N ALA A 31 -1.66 2.34 6.17
CA ALA A 31 -0.49 3.18 6.32
C ALA A 31 -0.54 4.29 5.28
N THR A 32 0.02 5.45 5.60
CA THR A 32 0.12 6.56 4.65
C THR A 32 1.53 6.65 4.14
N THR A 33 1.72 6.91 2.84
CA THR A 33 3.06 7.18 2.30
C THR A 33 3.58 8.51 2.80
N ASN A 34 4.88 8.58 3.07
CA ASN A 34 5.58 9.81 3.42
C ASN A 34 5.84 10.68 2.16
N ASP A 35 6.54 11.81 2.34
CA ASP A 35 6.86 12.74 1.25
C ASP A 35 7.72 12.11 0.13
N ASP A 36 8.49 11.07 0.44
CA ASP A 36 9.26 10.28 -0.53
C ASP A 36 8.42 9.19 -1.24
N GLY A 37 7.11 9.14 -0.98
CA GLY A 37 6.20 8.09 -1.45
C GLY A 37 6.45 6.72 -0.83
N TYR A 38 7.29 6.64 0.22
CA TYR A 38 7.62 5.40 0.91
C TYR A 38 6.56 5.07 1.97
N TYR A 39 6.19 3.79 2.05
CA TYR A 39 5.33 3.26 3.11
C TYR A 39 5.98 2.04 3.76
N LYS A 40 5.69 1.85 5.05
CA LYS A 40 6.12 0.70 5.81
C LYS A 40 5.01 0.22 6.72
N ILE A 41 4.64 -1.04 6.57
CA ILE A 41 3.67 -1.73 7.42
C ILE A 41 4.43 -2.84 8.15
N VAL A 42 4.57 -2.64 9.46
CA VAL A 42 5.26 -3.57 10.37
C VAL A 42 4.28 -4.61 10.91
N ASN A 43 4.80 -5.69 11.51
CA ASN A 43 4.01 -6.69 12.24
C ASN A 43 2.92 -7.37 11.38
N LEU A 44 3.26 -7.71 10.13
CA LEU A 44 2.43 -8.51 9.25
C LEU A 44 2.85 -9.98 9.39
N PRO A 45 1.99 -10.89 9.87
CA PRO A 45 2.29 -12.31 9.88
C PRO A 45 2.54 -12.86 8.45
N PRO A 46 3.23 -13.99 8.28
CA PRO A 46 3.36 -14.62 6.96
C PRO A 46 1.98 -14.98 6.40
N GLY A 47 1.73 -14.65 5.13
CA GLY A 47 0.47 -14.93 4.46
C GLY A 47 0.30 -14.10 3.19
N ASP A 48 -0.80 -14.32 2.49
CA ASP A 48 -1.13 -13.56 1.29
C ASP A 48 -1.81 -12.23 1.66
N TYR A 49 -1.38 -11.17 0.97
CA TYR A 49 -1.84 -9.82 1.21
C TYR A 49 -2.32 -9.15 -0.07
N GLU A 50 -3.48 -8.52 0.04
CA GLU A 50 -4.05 -7.61 -0.94
C GLU A 50 -3.69 -6.18 -0.54
N LEU A 51 -3.02 -5.45 -1.43
CA LEU A 51 -2.65 -4.06 -1.24
C LEU A 51 -3.63 -3.17 -2.00
N ASN A 52 -4.12 -2.12 -1.36
CA ASN A 52 -5.02 -1.14 -1.95
C ASN A 52 -4.44 0.24 -1.70
N VAL A 53 -4.05 0.94 -2.77
CA VAL A 53 -3.41 2.25 -2.69
C VAL A 53 -4.39 3.29 -3.23
N LYS A 54 -4.70 4.29 -2.42
CA LYS A 54 -5.60 5.40 -2.73
C LYS A 54 -4.91 6.71 -2.41
N ALA A 55 -4.76 7.58 -3.40
CA ALA A 55 -4.27 8.95 -3.21
C ALA A 55 -5.29 9.96 -3.74
N ALA A 56 -5.30 11.16 -3.16
CA ALA A 56 -6.17 12.24 -3.63
C ALA A 56 -5.80 12.60 -5.07
N ASN A 57 -6.79 12.69 -5.97
CA ASN A 57 -6.62 12.94 -7.41
C ASN A 57 -5.92 11.81 -8.21
N TYR A 58 -5.71 10.64 -7.62
CA TYR A 58 -5.22 9.46 -8.32
C TYR A 58 -6.30 8.37 -8.37
N LYS A 59 -6.18 7.48 -9.36
CA LYS A 59 -6.99 6.25 -9.38
C LYS A 59 -6.52 5.30 -8.28
N THR A 60 -7.47 4.65 -7.63
CA THR A 60 -7.18 3.58 -6.68
C THR A 60 -6.48 2.43 -7.40
N ALA A 61 -5.31 2.03 -6.93
CA ALA A 61 -4.58 0.88 -7.43
C ALA A 61 -4.78 -0.29 -6.46
N VAL A 62 -5.25 -1.43 -6.97
CA VAL A 62 -5.42 -2.66 -6.18
C VAL A 62 -4.43 -3.70 -6.69
N ILE A 63 -3.55 -4.16 -5.81
CA ILE A 63 -2.55 -5.20 -6.08
C ILE A 63 -2.93 -6.43 -5.25
N PRO A 64 -3.58 -7.43 -5.86
CA PRO A 64 -4.25 -8.52 -5.13
C PRO A 64 -3.31 -9.56 -4.50
N SER A 65 -2.02 -9.58 -4.82
CA SER A 65 -1.10 -10.56 -4.24
C SER A 65 0.31 -9.99 -4.16
N VAL A 66 0.67 -9.51 -2.98
CA VAL A 66 2.04 -9.18 -2.64
C VAL A 66 2.53 -10.27 -1.67
N LYS A 67 3.62 -10.96 -2.03
CA LYS A 67 4.22 -12.05 -1.25
C LYS A 67 5.30 -11.56 -0.30
#